data_AF-A0A8S4MMU2-F1
#
_entry.id   AF-A0A8S4MMU2-F1
#
_cell.length_a   1.000
_cell.length_b   1.000
_cell.length_c   1.000
_cell.angle_alpha   90.00
_cell.angle_beta   90.00
_cell.angle_gamma   90.00
#
_symmetry.space_group_name_H-M   'P 1'
#
loop_
_entity.id
_entity.type
_entity.pdbx_description
1 polymer ?
#
loop_
_entity_poly.entity_id
_entity_poly.type
_entity_poly.pdbx_seq_one_letter_code
_entity_poly.pdbx_strand_id
1 'polypeptide(L)'
;MFENSRSETGVDDALRETLLQEWNRFLQMDREKRTEWSTSNLSFTCQACAFNNRPGQAMHRRYNARAALSRLETAFNSGESAMCDAARSERLLLQTYGITLPPSKPSAPTGPVDDISQIILQQYDPTVLESYQSLALAPDGNCFYRGLSRALYSHENCHVLFRVLVILEMVEHRSYYDKRAPDFVDLINDGTLVEADYNRELGRAVRHTCSASFVNMLAGSAVLQLTYKSYCPPTVSPRHISIPYTRLVRGRGVLTDRPAFTLMWTMCAIPPTHADFQPNHFNVLRSNSAANQTDEWSSLPSTAGAPKLPLGSPMPPPSSAAHQTDEWSSLPVSSPMPPPSTTTPQQSKTPSVRAIGGKDLPGPQRDFLDVDTLVHELRACNEPQEHIPRGVKENVYFLVNNSENEDRHLAGKRSEYWDDCGAWSSRSSGVIAHFLSQPVDTS
;
A
#
# COMPACT_ATOMS: atom_id res chain seq x y z
N MET A 1 -5.93 30.31 -0.08
CA MET A 1 -4.97 31.29 0.45
C MET A 1 -4.53 32.13 -0.74
N PHE A 2 -5.01 33.38 -0.77
CA PHE A 2 -4.75 34.44 -1.77
C PHE A 2 -4.59 34.00 -3.23
N GLU A 3 -5.71 33.73 -3.90
CA GLU A 3 -5.72 33.58 -5.36
C GLU A 3 -5.72 34.94 -6.06
N ASN A 4 -4.76 35.08 -6.97
CA ASN A 4 -4.60 36.01 -8.10
C ASN A 4 -5.88 36.71 -8.64
N SER A 5 -6.42 37.70 -7.93
CA SER A 5 -7.13 38.81 -8.59
C SER A 5 -6.13 39.93 -8.89
N ARG A 6 -5.54 39.90 -10.09
CA ARG A 6 -4.81 41.07 -10.62
C ARG A 6 -5.82 42.16 -10.98
N SER A 7 -6.23 42.95 -10.00
CA SER A 7 -6.82 44.27 -10.25
C SER A 7 -6.39 45.23 -9.14
N GLU A 8 -5.55 46.18 -9.54
CA GLU A 8 -5.37 47.52 -8.99
C GLU A 8 -5.81 47.74 -7.54
N THR A 9 -4.84 47.82 -6.60
CA THR A 9 -4.77 48.83 -5.52
C THR A 9 -3.61 48.50 -4.58
N GLY A 10 -2.69 49.45 -4.35
CA GLY A 10 -1.57 49.31 -3.40
C GLY A 10 -1.98 49.11 -1.93
N VAL A 11 -3.27 48.99 -1.63
CA VAL A 11 -3.82 48.60 -0.32
C VAL A 11 -3.59 47.11 -0.05
N ASP A 12 -3.53 46.29 -1.11
CA ASP A 12 -3.38 44.84 -0.97
C ASP A 12 -1.93 44.44 -0.59
N ASP A 13 -0.93 45.19 -1.06
CA ASP A 13 0.48 44.91 -0.73
C ASP A 13 0.80 45.17 0.75
N ALA A 14 0.25 46.22 1.35
CA ALA A 14 0.47 46.51 2.78
C ALA A 14 -0.24 45.51 3.70
N LEU A 15 -1.46 45.08 3.33
CA LEU A 15 -2.19 44.03 4.06
C LEU A 15 -1.49 42.67 3.91
N ARG A 16 -1.03 42.34 2.70
CA ARG A 16 -0.22 41.15 2.43
C ARG A 16 1.07 41.15 3.24
N GLU A 17 1.79 42.28 3.30
CA GLU A 17 3.02 42.40 4.08
C GLU A 17 2.75 42.28 5.59
N THR A 18 1.64 42.84 6.08
CA THR A 18 1.22 42.72 7.50
C THR A 18 0.83 41.28 7.84
N LEU A 19 0.05 40.62 6.99
CA LEU A 19 -0.31 39.21 7.16
C LEU A 19 0.92 38.30 7.07
N LEU A 20 1.87 38.61 6.18
CA LEU A 20 3.17 37.93 6.13
C LEU A 20 3.95 38.17 7.43
N GLN A 21 3.99 39.37 7.98
CA GLN A 21 4.67 39.65 9.25
C GLN A 21 4.02 38.92 10.45
N GLU A 22 2.69 38.88 10.52
CA GLU A 22 1.99 38.08 11.53
C GLU A 22 2.25 36.60 11.36
N TRP A 23 2.14 36.09 10.13
CA TRP A 23 2.49 34.71 9.76
C TRP A 23 3.94 34.39 10.18
N ASN A 24 4.88 35.30 9.94
CA ASN A 24 6.29 35.17 10.31
C ASN A 24 6.49 35.08 11.82
N ARG A 25 5.74 35.89 12.58
CA ARG A 25 5.76 35.87 14.04
C ARG A 25 5.21 34.55 14.59
N PHE A 26 4.21 33.96 13.94
CA PHE A 26 3.56 32.74 14.42
C PHE A 26 4.31 31.44 14.10
N LEU A 27 4.99 31.36 12.95
CA LEU A 27 5.52 30.08 12.49
C LEU A 27 7.02 29.87 12.70
N GLN A 28 7.79 30.91 13.04
CA GLN A 28 9.25 30.82 13.15
C GLN A 28 9.90 30.14 11.91
N MET A 29 9.32 30.33 10.72
CA MET A 29 9.82 29.75 9.48
C MET A 29 10.91 30.63 8.86
N ASP A 30 11.95 29.99 8.33
CA ASP A 30 12.95 30.67 7.52
C ASP A 30 12.37 31.19 6.18
N ARG A 31 13.11 32.09 5.52
CA ARG A 31 12.66 32.72 4.27
C ARG A 31 12.50 31.71 3.13
N GLU A 32 13.34 30.69 3.07
CA GLU A 32 13.37 29.70 2.00
C GLU A 32 12.10 28.85 2.02
N LYS A 33 11.74 28.28 3.18
CA LYS A 33 10.51 27.51 3.36
C LYS A 33 9.26 28.33 3.06
N ARG A 34 9.25 29.63 3.40
CA ARG A 34 8.13 30.51 3.06
C ARG A 34 7.98 30.67 1.55
N THR A 35 9.09 30.89 0.84
CA THR A 35 9.07 30.95 -0.61
C THR A 35 8.52 29.66 -1.18
N GLU A 36 9.01 28.51 -0.72
CA GLU A 36 8.54 27.19 -1.16
C GLU A 36 7.04 26.98 -0.96
N TRP A 37 6.49 27.31 0.22
CA TRP A 37 5.05 27.26 0.48
C TRP A 37 4.25 28.22 -0.41
N SER A 38 4.74 29.45 -0.61
CA SER A 38 4.05 30.46 -1.41
C SER A 38 4.02 30.14 -2.91
N THR A 39 4.99 29.38 -3.41
CA THR A 39 5.11 29.05 -4.84
C THR A 39 4.51 27.70 -5.20
N SER A 40 4.22 26.84 -4.23
CA SER A 40 3.89 25.43 -4.48
C SER A 40 2.40 25.15 -4.72
N ASN A 41 1.52 26.17 -4.59
CA ASN A 41 0.05 26.01 -4.61
C ASN A 41 -0.47 24.95 -3.62
N LEU A 42 0.32 24.62 -2.58
CA LEU A 42 0.01 23.59 -1.60
C LEU A 42 -0.81 24.14 -0.44
N SER A 43 -1.60 23.26 0.19
CA SER A 43 -2.37 23.62 1.37
C SER A 43 -1.48 23.66 2.62
N PHE A 44 -1.30 24.84 3.21
CA PHE A 44 -0.54 25.00 4.45
C PHE A 44 -1.39 24.64 5.68
N THR A 45 -0.82 23.85 6.59
CA THR A 45 -1.41 23.52 7.89
C THR A 45 -0.62 24.20 9.00
N CYS A 46 -1.27 25.08 9.78
CA CYS A 46 -0.62 25.80 10.87
C CYS A 46 -0.17 24.87 12.01
N GLN A 47 0.70 25.38 12.88
CA GLN A 47 1.25 24.58 13.98
C GLN A 47 0.16 24.04 14.92
N ALA A 48 -0.93 24.79 15.14
CA ALA A 48 -2.02 24.32 15.99
C ALA A 48 -2.76 23.11 15.38
N CYS A 49 -2.89 23.07 14.05
CA CYS A 49 -3.57 22.00 13.33
C CYS A 49 -2.63 20.81 13.04
N ALA A 50 -1.33 21.07 12.87
CA ALA A 50 -0.32 20.04 12.59
C ALA A 50 0.05 19.21 13.83
N PHE A 51 -0.25 19.69 15.04
CA PHE A 51 0.11 19.05 16.30
C PHE A 51 -1.13 18.71 17.13
N ASN A 52 -1.04 17.62 17.89
CA ASN A 52 -2.07 17.27 18.87
C ASN A 52 -1.93 18.17 20.10
N ASN A 53 -2.54 19.35 20.07
CA ASN A 53 -2.58 20.25 21.22
C ASN A 53 -3.77 19.90 22.11
N ARG A 54 -3.56 19.05 23.12
CA ARG A 54 -4.51 18.93 24.22
C ARG A 54 -4.35 20.15 25.13
N PRO A 55 -5.43 20.90 25.44
CA PRO A 55 -5.37 22.00 26.39
C PRO A 55 -4.73 21.54 27.72
N GLY A 56 -3.71 22.25 28.20
CA GLY A 56 -3.05 21.98 29.48
C GLY A 56 -1.84 21.01 29.45
N GLN A 57 -1.50 20.38 28.33
CA GLN A 57 -0.25 19.60 28.22
C GLN A 57 0.88 20.46 27.62
N ALA A 58 1.58 21.19 28.49
CA ALA A 58 2.56 22.20 28.09
C ALA A 58 3.85 21.66 27.45
N MET A 59 4.09 20.34 27.35
CA MET A 59 5.46 19.85 27.09
C MET A 59 5.70 18.85 25.96
N HIS A 60 4.69 18.30 25.30
CA HIS A 60 4.95 17.35 24.19
C HIS A 60 4.06 17.62 22.98
N ARG A 61 4.43 18.66 22.21
CA ARG A 61 3.89 18.89 20.87
C ARG A 61 4.25 17.69 19.99
N ARG A 62 3.33 16.73 19.85
CA ARG A 62 3.47 15.59 18.93
C ARG A 62 2.77 15.91 17.63
N TYR A 63 3.48 15.73 16.52
CA TYR A 63 2.89 15.84 15.19
C TYR A 63 1.68 14.92 15.07
N ASN A 64 0.59 15.44 14.52
CA ASN A 64 -0.67 14.74 14.40
C ASN A 64 -0.67 13.83 13.17
N ALA A 65 0.11 12.75 13.25
CA ALA A 65 0.25 11.78 12.15
C ALA A 65 -1.10 11.16 11.73
N ARG A 66 -2.10 11.10 12.61
CA ARG A 66 -3.45 10.62 12.25
C ARG A 66 -4.19 11.60 11.36
N ALA A 67 -4.10 12.91 11.64
CA ALA A 67 -4.67 13.93 10.76
C ALA A 67 -3.96 13.95 9.40
N ALA A 68 -2.64 13.77 9.38
CA ALA A 68 -1.87 13.64 8.14
C ALA A 68 -2.33 12.42 7.31
N LEU A 69 -2.48 11.26 7.96
CA LEU A 69 -2.99 10.06 7.30
C LEU A 69 -4.41 10.26 6.73
N SER A 70 -5.29 10.93 7.49
CA SER A 70 -6.64 11.27 7.02
C SER A 70 -6.63 12.18 5.79
N ARG A 71 -5.74 13.19 5.73
CA ARG A 71 -5.59 14.05 4.55
C ARG A 71 -5.09 13.28 3.34
N LEU A 72 -4.11 12.40 3.52
CA LEU A 72 -3.60 11.52 2.46
C LEU A 72 -4.69 10.57 1.95
N GLU A 73 -5.53 10.02 2.83
CA GLU A 73 -6.66 9.18 2.44
C GLU A 73 -7.71 9.95 1.64
N THR A 74 -8.09 11.16 2.08
CA THR A 74 -9.00 12.04 1.31
C THR A 74 -8.44 12.38 -0.07
N ALA A 75 -7.14 12.67 -0.14
CA ALA A 75 -6.46 12.99 -1.40
C ALA A 75 -6.41 11.79 -2.34
N PHE A 76 -6.10 10.59 -1.83
CA PHE A 76 -6.13 9.34 -2.60
C PHE A 76 -7.50 9.12 -3.26
N ASN A 77 -8.59 9.34 -2.52
CA ASN A 77 -9.95 9.20 -3.04
C ASN A 77 -10.33 10.30 -4.05
N SER A 78 -9.57 11.39 -4.10
CA SER A 78 -9.77 12.52 -5.02
C SER A 78 -8.96 12.38 -6.32
N GLY A 79 -8.12 11.35 -6.43
CA GLY A 79 -7.34 11.04 -7.63
C GLY A 79 -5.84 11.29 -7.50
N GLU A 80 -5.09 10.88 -8.52
CA GLU A 80 -3.62 10.83 -8.49
C GLU A 80 -2.98 12.21 -8.27
N SER A 81 -3.44 13.24 -8.99
CA SER A 81 -2.92 14.60 -8.84
C SER A 81 -3.08 15.12 -7.40
N ALA A 82 -4.27 14.94 -6.83
CA ALA A 82 -4.55 15.35 -5.45
C ALA A 82 -3.66 14.59 -4.45
N MET A 83 -3.43 13.28 -4.68
CA MET A 83 -2.53 12.48 -3.86
C MET A 83 -1.08 13.00 -3.90
N CYS A 84 -0.57 13.34 -5.08
CA CYS A 84 0.77 13.93 -5.23
C CYS A 84 0.88 15.29 -4.52
N ASP A 85 -0.14 16.16 -4.62
CA ASP A 85 -0.18 17.45 -3.95
C ASP A 85 -0.22 17.30 -2.43
N ALA A 86 -1.03 16.37 -1.93
CA ALA A 86 -1.10 16.07 -0.50
C ALA A 86 0.20 15.48 0.04
N ALA A 87 0.84 14.55 -0.69
CA ALA A 87 2.13 14.00 -0.31
C ALA A 87 3.22 15.09 -0.23
N ARG A 88 3.30 15.97 -1.23
CA ARG A 88 4.21 17.13 -1.21
C ARG A 88 3.92 18.07 -0.05
N SER A 89 2.64 18.35 0.21
CA SER A 89 2.22 19.17 1.35
C SER A 89 2.67 18.57 2.68
N GLU A 90 2.46 17.26 2.90
CA GLU A 90 2.87 16.58 4.13
C GLU A 90 4.40 16.54 4.27
N ARG A 91 5.13 16.27 3.19
CA ARG A 91 6.60 16.30 3.21
C ARG A 91 7.10 17.67 3.66
N LEU A 92 6.55 18.73 3.08
CA LEU A 92 6.93 20.09 3.41
C LEU A 92 6.52 20.46 4.85
N LEU A 93 5.40 19.95 5.37
CA LEU A 93 5.00 20.12 6.78
C LEU A 93 5.99 19.43 7.74
N LEU A 94 6.40 18.20 7.44
CA LEU A 94 7.38 17.46 8.23
C LEU A 94 8.71 18.22 8.30
N GLN A 95 9.19 18.75 7.17
CA GLN A 95 10.40 19.56 7.10
C GLN A 95 10.24 20.92 7.81
N THR A 96 9.09 21.57 7.63
CA THR A 96 8.78 22.87 8.24
C THR A 96 8.86 22.78 9.76
N TYR A 97 8.29 21.73 10.32
CA TYR A 97 8.23 21.54 11.77
C TYR A 97 9.34 20.66 12.35
N GLY A 98 10.34 20.28 11.55
CA GLY A 98 11.47 19.45 11.99
C GLY A 98 11.03 18.10 12.55
N ILE A 99 9.97 17.51 12.00
CA ILE A 99 9.46 16.22 12.44
C ILE A 99 10.36 15.11 11.89
N THR A 100 11.12 14.50 12.78
CA THR A 100 11.93 13.32 12.47
C THR A 100 11.48 12.14 13.32
N LEU A 101 11.85 10.94 12.87
CA LEU A 101 11.78 9.77 13.73
C LEU A 101 12.76 9.96 14.92
N PRO A 102 12.46 9.41 16.11
CA PRO A 102 13.41 9.37 17.20
C PRO A 102 14.70 8.63 16.78
N PRO A 103 15.85 8.91 17.42
CA PRO A 103 17.02 8.06 17.23
C PRO A 103 16.70 6.61 17.64
N SER A 104 17.17 5.65 16.85
CA SER A 104 17.02 4.23 17.18
C SER A 104 17.77 3.89 18.47
N LYS A 105 17.24 2.93 19.23
CA LYS A 105 17.94 2.40 20.40
C LYS A 105 18.85 1.25 19.96
N PRO A 106 20.12 1.22 20.38
CA PRO A 106 21.04 0.13 20.05
C PRO A 106 20.79 -1.14 20.87
N SER A 107 19.74 -1.17 21.70
CA SER A 107 19.38 -2.33 22.51
C SER A 107 18.40 -3.23 21.76
N ALA A 108 18.47 -4.54 22.02
CA ALA A 108 17.46 -5.47 21.54
C ALA A 108 16.03 -5.01 21.90
N PRO A 109 15.05 -5.22 21.01
CA PRO A 109 13.69 -4.76 21.22
C PRO A 109 13.09 -5.44 22.46
N THR A 110 12.33 -4.70 23.26
CA THR A 110 11.64 -5.24 24.43
C THR A 110 10.12 -5.12 24.29
N GLY A 111 9.41 -6.01 24.98
CA GLY A 111 7.94 -5.98 25.10
C GLY A 111 7.37 -7.35 25.45
N PRO A 112 6.03 -7.46 25.57
CA PRO A 112 5.36 -8.72 25.87
C PRO A 112 5.61 -9.76 24.78
N VAL A 113 5.59 -11.03 25.19
CA VAL A 113 5.70 -12.19 24.30
C VAL A 113 4.35 -12.41 23.61
N ASP A 114 4.38 -12.84 22.35
CA ASP A 114 3.17 -13.19 21.60
C ASP A 114 2.87 -14.69 21.65
N ASP A 115 2.01 -15.12 22.58
CA ASP A 115 1.74 -16.54 22.81
C ASP A 115 1.23 -17.27 21.56
N ILE A 116 0.42 -16.61 20.73
CA ILE A 116 -0.10 -17.18 19.48
C ILE A 116 1.05 -17.48 18.52
N SER A 117 1.94 -16.53 18.30
CA SER A 117 3.10 -16.71 17.43
C SER A 117 4.14 -17.67 18.00
N GLN A 118 4.25 -17.78 19.33
CA GLN A 118 5.06 -18.82 19.97
C GLN A 118 4.53 -20.21 19.62
N ILE A 119 3.21 -20.41 19.71
CA ILE A 119 2.57 -21.69 19.35
C ILE A 119 2.74 -21.98 17.86
N ILE A 120 2.57 -20.97 16.99
CA ILE A 120 2.82 -21.11 15.55
C ILE A 120 4.29 -21.49 15.31
N LEU A 121 5.26 -20.80 15.89
CA LEU A 121 6.66 -21.19 15.72
C LEU A 121 6.93 -22.60 16.24
N GLN A 122 6.34 -23.00 17.37
CA GLN A 122 6.49 -24.36 17.90
C GLN A 122 5.97 -25.43 16.95
N GLN A 123 4.92 -25.12 16.18
CA GLN A 123 4.31 -26.01 15.19
C GLN A 123 5.09 -26.06 13.87
N TYR A 124 5.56 -24.91 13.37
CA TYR A 124 6.11 -24.80 12.01
C TYR A 124 7.64 -24.73 11.96
N ASP A 125 8.30 -24.14 12.97
CA ASP A 125 9.77 -24.07 13.04
C ASP A 125 10.25 -23.94 14.51
N PRO A 126 10.28 -25.06 15.25
CA PRO A 126 10.69 -25.04 16.66
C PRO A 126 12.15 -24.61 16.86
N THR A 127 13.01 -24.78 15.85
CA THR A 127 14.42 -24.35 15.91
C THR A 127 14.54 -22.84 16.08
N VAL A 128 13.64 -22.07 15.45
CA VAL A 128 13.60 -20.61 15.60
C VAL A 128 13.28 -20.23 17.05
N LEU A 129 12.47 -21.00 17.79
CA LEU A 129 12.15 -20.72 19.20
C LEU A 129 13.34 -20.89 20.14
N GLU A 130 14.27 -21.79 19.82
CA GLU A 130 15.47 -21.98 20.63
C GLU A 130 16.30 -20.68 20.65
N SER A 131 16.33 -19.97 19.52
CA SER A 131 17.17 -18.78 19.32
C SER A 131 16.42 -17.44 19.39
N TYR A 132 15.08 -17.44 19.28
CA TYR A 132 14.27 -16.24 19.19
C TYR A 132 13.00 -16.30 20.03
N GLN A 133 12.49 -15.11 20.35
CA GLN A 133 11.19 -14.90 20.98
C GLN A 133 10.38 -13.90 20.17
N SER A 134 9.15 -14.27 19.79
CA SER A 134 8.19 -13.39 19.15
C SER A 134 7.62 -12.39 20.16
N LEU A 135 7.69 -11.10 19.84
CA LEU A 135 7.13 -10.00 20.63
C LEU A 135 5.75 -9.62 20.11
N ALA A 136 4.77 -9.50 21.01
CA ALA A 136 3.38 -9.17 20.69
C ALA A 136 3.23 -7.72 20.21
N LEU A 137 2.41 -7.57 19.17
CA LEU A 137 2.00 -6.31 18.56
C LEU A 137 0.47 -6.23 18.49
N ALA A 138 -0.09 -5.02 18.49
CA ALA A 138 -1.54 -4.88 18.35
C ALA A 138 -2.03 -5.34 16.96
N PRO A 139 -3.09 -6.17 16.86
CA PRO A 139 -3.61 -6.70 15.60
C PRO A 139 -4.65 -5.75 14.93
N ASP A 140 -4.30 -4.47 14.78
CA ASP A 140 -5.22 -3.41 14.30
C ASP A 140 -5.01 -3.00 12.83
N GLY A 141 -4.38 -3.87 12.05
CA GLY A 141 -3.94 -3.57 10.68
C GLY A 141 -2.67 -2.73 10.60
N ASN A 142 -2.15 -2.17 11.71
CA ASN A 142 -0.87 -1.47 11.74
C ASN A 142 0.29 -2.35 12.24
N CYS A 143 0.10 -3.66 12.37
CA CYS A 143 1.09 -4.58 12.95
C CYS A 143 2.48 -4.46 12.29
N PHE A 144 2.58 -4.27 10.96
CA PHE A 144 3.86 -3.99 10.31
C PHE A 144 4.55 -2.72 10.84
N TYR A 145 3.84 -1.58 10.82
CA TYR A 145 4.38 -0.29 11.27
C TYR A 145 4.66 -0.27 12.79
N ARG A 146 3.83 -0.98 13.56
CA ARG A 146 4.03 -1.24 14.99
C ARG A 146 5.28 -2.08 15.21
N GLY A 147 5.53 -3.05 14.34
CA GLY A 147 6.74 -3.87 14.32
C GLY A 147 8.00 -3.05 14.09
N LEU A 148 8.00 -2.14 13.10
CA LEU A 148 9.10 -1.19 12.90
C LEU A 148 9.36 -0.35 14.15
N SER A 149 8.30 0.22 14.74
CA SER A 149 8.40 1.01 15.96
C SER A 149 8.91 0.20 17.14
N ARG A 150 8.44 -1.04 17.31
CA ARG A 150 8.86 -1.93 18.38
C ARG A 150 10.32 -2.34 18.22
N ALA A 151 10.73 -2.70 17.01
CA ALA A 151 12.10 -3.09 16.69
C ALA A 151 13.10 -1.97 17.01
N LEU A 152 12.78 -0.72 16.64
CA LEU A 152 13.72 0.40 16.77
C LEU A 152 13.66 1.13 18.12
N TYR A 153 12.50 1.14 18.77
CA TYR A 153 12.27 1.99 19.96
C TYR A 153 11.79 1.23 21.19
N SER A 154 11.53 -0.08 21.06
CA SER A 154 10.92 -0.93 22.10
C SER A 154 9.52 -0.48 22.54
N HIS A 155 8.81 0.25 21.68
CA HIS A 155 7.42 0.65 21.89
C HIS A 155 6.72 0.85 20.56
N GLU A 156 5.39 0.90 20.54
CA GLU A 156 4.62 1.03 19.30
C GLU A 156 4.20 2.47 18.96
N ASN A 157 4.63 3.47 19.73
CA ASN A 157 4.09 4.83 19.65
C ASN A 157 4.36 5.58 18.33
N CYS A 158 5.28 5.09 17.48
CA CYS A 158 5.65 5.74 16.21
C CYS A 158 4.97 5.12 14.99
N HIS A 159 4.12 4.10 15.14
CA HIS A 159 3.56 3.34 14.00
C HIS A 159 2.79 4.21 12.99
N VAL A 160 1.99 5.18 13.44
CA VAL A 160 1.24 6.05 12.51
C VAL A 160 2.19 6.97 11.73
N LEU A 161 3.24 7.48 12.37
CA LEU A 161 4.25 8.29 11.69
C LEU A 161 5.01 7.44 10.67
N PHE A 162 5.38 6.20 11.00
CA PHE A 162 5.95 5.26 10.02
C PHE A 162 5.05 5.06 8.82
N ARG A 163 3.75 4.84 9.04
CA ARG A 163 2.76 4.67 7.98
C ARG A 163 2.72 5.88 7.06
N VAL A 164 2.67 7.09 7.61
CA VAL A 164 2.75 8.34 6.83
C VAL A 164 4.04 8.38 6.00
N LEU A 165 5.21 8.15 6.61
CA LEU A 165 6.49 8.19 5.89
C LEU A 165 6.59 7.16 4.77
N VAL A 166 6.04 5.95 4.99
CA VAL A 166 5.97 4.89 3.96
C VAL A 166 5.09 5.31 2.79
N ILE A 167 3.93 5.94 3.05
CA ILE A 167 3.07 6.47 1.99
C ILE A 167 3.81 7.54 1.18
N LEU A 168 4.51 8.47 1.86
CA LEU A 168 5.27 9.51 1.17
C LEU A 168 6.38 8.92 0.30
N GLU A 169 7.12 7.92 0.80
CA GLU A 169 8.13 7.20 0.01
C GLU A 169 7.50 6.54 -1.22
N MET A 170 6.36 5.87 -1.08
CA MET A 170 5.69 5.21 -2.20
C MET A 170 5.25 6.19 -3.29
N VAL A 171 4.72 7.36 -2.90
CA VAL A 171 4.24 8.38 -3.84
C VAL A 171 5.39 9.12 -4.51
N GLU A 172 6.40 9.54 -3.75
CA GLU A 172 7.54 10.33 -4.27
C GLU A 172 8.48 9.50 -5.14
N HIS A 173 8.51 8.18 -4.95
CA HIS A 173 9.39 7.26 -5.67
C HIS A 173 8.60 6.15 -6.36
N ARG A 174 7.49 6.53 -7.01
CA ARG A 174 6.55 5.63 -7.68
C ARG A 174 7.21 4.60 -8.60
N SER A 175 8.29 4.96 -9.31
CA SER A 175 9.01 4.05 -10.21
C SER A 175 9.61 2.82 -9.52
N TYR A 176 9.69 2.78 -8.19
CA TYR A 176 10.16 1.59 -7.46
C TYR A 176 9.03 0.69 -6.96
N TYR A 177 7.77 1.13 -7.09
CA TYR A 177 6.60 0.46 -6.49
C TYR A 177 5.45 0.24 -7.48
N ASP A 178 5.45 0.95 -8.62
CA ASP A 178 4.47 0.77 -9.69
C ASP A 178 5.06 0.03 -10.88
N LYS A 179 4.69 -1.25 -11.02
CA LYS A 179 5.09 -2.12 -12.14
C LYS A 179 4.67 -1.58 -13.51
N ARG A 180 3.75 -0.62 -13.56
CA ARG A 180 3.29 0.02 -14.80
C ARG A 180 4.03 1.31 -15.12
N ALA A 181 4.89 1.80 -14.21
CA ALA A 181 5.73 2.95 -14.49
C ALA A 181 6.71 2.60 -15.63
N PRO A 182 6.95 3.52 -16.58
CA PRO A 182 7.83 3.26 -17.72
C PRO A 182 9.29 3.04 -17.31
N ASP A 183 9.68 3.59 -16.16
CA ASP A 183 10.99 3.51 -15.53
C ASP A 183 10.99 2.57 -14.31
N PHE A 184 10.09 1.56 -14.29
CA PHE A 184 9.95 0.67 -13.15
C PHE A 184 11.26 -0.06 -12.80
N VAL A 185 11.66 0.02 -11.53
CA VAL A 185 12.81 -0.69 -10.96
C VAL A 185 12.31 -1.80 -10.05
N ASP A 186 12.47 -3.06 -10.48
CA ASP A 186 12.09 -4.23 -9.69
C ASP A 186 13.09 -4.48 -8.55
N LEU A 187 12.73 -4.04 -7.34
CA LEU A 187 13.51 -4.25 -6.13
C LEU A 187 13.45 -5.70 -5.60
N ILE A 188 12.47 -6.49 -6.04
CA ILE A 188 12.24 -7.84 -5.54
C ILE A 188 12.92 -8.86 -6.44
N ASN A 189 12.79 -8.66 -7.76
CA ASN A 189 13.28 -9.56 -8.80
C ASN A 189 12.90 -11.02 -8.52
N ASP A 190 11.64 -11.25 -8.13
CA ASP A 190 11.10 -12.56 -7.79
C ASP A 190 9.67 -12.70 -8.32
N GLY A 191 9.52 -13.43 -9.43
CA GLY A 191 8.22 -13.66 -10.06
C GLY A 191 7.25 -14.51 -9.23
N THR A 192 7.70 -15.12 -8.13
CA THR A 192 6.82 -15.89 -7.23
C THR A 192 6.02 -14.99 -6.28
N LEU A 193 6.47 -13.75 -6.05
CA LEU A 193 5.72 -12.77 -5.28
C LEU A 193 4.68 -12.09 -6.17
N VAL A 194 3.44 -12.56 -6.06
CA VAL A 194 2.29 -11.91 -6.70
C VAL A 194 1.92 -10.66 -5.91
N GLU A 195 2.33 -9.51 -6.42
CA GLU A 195 2.00 -8.21 -5.83
C GLU A 195 0.72 -7.65 -6.44
N ALA A 196 -0.07 -6.95 -5.61
CA ALA A 196 -1.21 -6.23 -6.14
C ALA A 196 -0.77 -5.00 -6.95
N ASP A 197 -1.71 -4.41 -7.68
CA ASP A 197 -1.44 -3.18 -8.40
C ASP A 197 -1.09 -2.03 -7.43
N TYR A 198 -0.28 -1.09 -7.91
CA TYR A 198 0.20 0.05 -7.12
C TYR A 198 -0.92 0.82 -6.42
N ASN A 199 -2.02 1.11 -7.12
CA ASN A 199 -3.13 1.87 -6.55
C ASN A 199 -3.82 1.10 -5.42
N ARG A 200 -3.95 -0.22 -5.54
CA ARG A 200 -4.46 -1.07 -4.46
C ARG A 200 -3.52 -1.11 -3.27
N GLU A 201 -2.21 -1.19 -3.48
CA GLU A 201 -1.22 -1.18 -2.39
C GLU A 201 -1.14 0.19 -1.70
N LEU A 202 -1.15 1.28 -2.45
CA LEU A 202 -1.23 2.63 -1.91
C LEU A 202 -2.55 2.87 -1.17
N GLY A 203 -3.66 2.40 -1.73
CA GLY A 203 -5.00 2.47 -1.11
C GLY A 203 -5.07 1.72 0.22
N ARG A 204 -4.39 0.58 0.35
CA ARG A 204 -4.20 -0.12 1.63
C ARG A 204 -3.30 0.70 2.56
N ALA A 205 -2.20 1.26 2.07
CA ALA A 205 -1.28 2.05 2.88
C ALA A 205 -1.96 3.27 3.51
N VAL A 206 -2.81 4.01 2.80
CA VAL A 206 -3.47 5.21 3.32
C VAL A 206 -4.58 4.95 4.36
N ARG A 207 -5.23 3.78 4.32
CA ARG A 207 -6.32 3.44 5.26
C ARG A 207 -5.78 2.98 6.61
N HIS A 208 -6.20 3.60 7.71
CA HIS A 208 -5.65 3.33 9.05
C HIS A 208 -5.71 1.85 9.49
N THR A 209 -6.68 1.06 9.05
CA THR A 209 -6.92 -0.32 9.52
C THR A 209 -6.52 -1.41 8.53
N CYS A 210 -5.94 -1.05 7.39
CA CYS A 210 -5.53 -2.04 6.38
C CYS A 210 -4.13 -2.58 6.68
N SER A 211 -3.95 -3.89 6.48
CA SER A 211 -2.66 -4.56 6.59
C SER A 211 -1.67 -4.08 5.54
N ALA A 212 -0.38 -4.21 5.88
CA ALA A 212 0.73 -3.95 4.98
C ALA A 212 1.06 -5.20 4.14
N SER A 213 1.52 -4.99 2.91
CA SER A 213 2.08 -6.02 2.03
C SER A 213 3.62 -5.97 2.02
N PHE A 214 4.23 -6.82 1.19
CA PHE A 214 5.67 -6.82 0.98
C PHE A 214 6.18 -5.49 0.36
N VAL A 215 5.39 -4.84 -0.50
CA VAL A 215 5.71 -3.51 -1.07
C VAL A 215 5.90 -2.47 0.04
N ASN A 216 5.04 -2.49 1.06
CA ASN A 216 5.19 -1.60 2.21
C ASN A 216 6.46 -1.90 3.02
N MET A 217 6.93 -3.16 3.03
CA MET A 217 8.20 -3.52 3.67
C MET A 217 9.39 -2.87 2.93
N LEU A 218 9.42 -2.93 1.60
CA LEU A 218 10.45 -2.26 0.81
C LEU A 218 10.48 -0.75 1.06
N ALA A 219 9.31 -0.10 0.99
CA ALA A 219 9.18 1.32 1.29
C ALA A 219 9.58 1.63 2.74
N GLY A 220 9.22 0.78 3.71
CA GLY A 220 9.65 0.91 5.11
C GLY A 220 11.17 0.81 5.28
N SER A 221 11.83 -0.07 4.52
CA SER A 221 13.29 -0.18 4.50
C SER A 221 13.94 1.09 3.93
N ALA A 222 13.39 1.63 2.84
CA ALA A 222 13.85 2.90 2.25
C ALA A 222 13.66 4.09 3.22
N VAL A 223 12.51 4.20 3.88
CA VAL A 223 12.25 5.25 4.89
C VAL A 223 13.26 5.19 6.03
N LEU A 224 13.57 3.98 6.49
CA LEU A 224 14.49 3.76 7.61
C LEU A 224 15.96 3.88 7.21
N GLN A 225 16.28 3.76 5.92
CA GLN A 225 17.64 3.56 5.43
C GLN A 225 18.31 2.35 6.11
N LEU A 226 17.52 1.29 6.36
CA LEU A 226 17.96 0.07 7.03
C LEU A 226 17.45 -1.15 6.30
N THR A 227 18.30 -2.17 6.22
CA THR A 227 17.89 -3.51 5.83
C THR A 227 17.37 -4.28 7.04
N TYR A 228 16.39 -5.14 6.83
CA TYR A 228 15.89 -6.06 7.87
C TYR A 228 15.43 -7.37 7.24
N LYS A 229 15.31 -8.43 8.03
CA LYS A 229 14.87 -9.74 7.54
C LYS A 229 13.35 -9.84 7.64
N SER A 230 12.72 -10.24 6.55
CA SER A 230 11.37 -10.78 6.56
C SER A 230 11.44 -12.29 6.73
N TYR A 231 10.64 -12.85 7.61
CA TYR A 231 10.62 -14.28 7.90
C TYR A 231 9.19 -14.79 7.92
N CYS A 232 8.90 -15.86 7.20
CA CYS A 232 7.60 -16.52 7.20
C CYS A 232 7.84 -17.99 7.53
N PRO A 233 7.27 -18.53 8.62
CA PRO A 233 7.50 -19.91 9.02
C PRO A 233 7.26 -20.89 7.85
N PRO A 234 8.12 -21.91 7.68
CA PRO A 234 7.98 -22.89 6.61
C PRO A 234 6.64 -23.61 6.73
N THR A 235 5.78 -23.46 5.72
CA THR A 235 4.52 -24.20 5.65
C THR A 235 4.69 -25.41 4.75
N VAL A 236 4.09 -26.55 5.15
CA VAL A 236 4.08 -27.79 4.36
C VAL A 236 3.14 -27.68 3.14
N SER A 237 2.47 -26.52 2.97
CA SER A 237 1.55 -26.30 1.87
C SER A 237 2.29 -26.35 0.52
N PRO A 238 1.75 -27.07 -0.49
CA PRO A 238 2.35 -27.15 -1.82
C PRO A 238 2.53 -25.79 -2.51
N ARG A 239 1.89 -24.72 -1.99
CA ARG A 239 2.03 -23.35 -2.49
C ARG A 239 3.30 -22.62 -2.00
N HIS A 240 4.18 -23.25 -1.19
CA HIS A 240 5.51 -22.75 -0.80
C HIS A 240 5.55 -21.24 -0.45
N ILE A 241 4.54 -20.72 0.25
CA ILE A 241 4.43 -19.28 0.55
C ILE A 241 5.58 -18.82 1.46
N SER A 242 6.22 -19.71 2.21
CA SER A 242 7.29 -19.34 3.14
C SER A 242 8.57 -18.83 2.47
N ILE A 243 8.94 -19.39 1.31
CA ILE A 243 10.22 -19.07 0.64
C ILE A 243 10.22 -17.62 0.12
N PRO A 244 9.21 -17.17 -0.66
CA PRO A 244 9.23 -15.82 -1.22
C PRO A 244 9.15 -14.73 -0.15
N TYR A 245 8.56 -15.04 1.01
CA TYR A 245 8.39 -14.12 2.13
C TYR A 245 9.52 -14.20 3.17
N THR A 246 10.41 -15.20 3.10
CA THR A 246 11.57 -15.31 3.97
C THR A 246 12.83 -14.82 3.26
N ARG A 247 13.13 -13.52 3.40
CA ARG A 247 14.26 -12.90 2.71
C ARG A 247 14.75 -11.63 3.38
N LEU A 248 15.87 -11.13 2.89
CA LEU A 248 16.39 -9.82 3.24
C LEU A 248 15.55 -8.74 2.54
N VAL A 249 15.00 -7.78 3.29
CA VAL A 249 14.25 -6.64 2.76
C VAL A 249 15.19 -5.47 2.58
N ARG A 250 15.38 -5.05 1.33
CA ARG A 250 16.19 -3.90 0.94
C ARG A 250 15.35 -2.94 0.11
N GLY A 251 15.01 -1.81 0.69
CA GLY A 251 14.38 -0.69 -0.01
C GLY A 251 15.35 0.05 -0.91
N ARG A 252 14.80 0.98 -1.69
CA ARG A 252 15.57 1.89 -2.54
C ARG A 252 16.63 2.66 -1.75
N GLY A 253 17.85 2.72 -2.30
CA GLY A 253 18.96 3.47 -1.73
C GLY A 253 19.60 2.87 -0.48
N VAL A 254 19.11 1.71 -0.01
CA VAL A 254 19.65 1.04 1.18
C VAL A 254 20.86 0.19 0.80
N LEU A 255 22.03 0.53 1.34
CA LEU A 255 23.32 -0.08 0.97
C LEU A 255 23.76 -1.21 1.92
N THR A 256 23.11 -1.38 3.07
CA THR A 256 23.53 -2.34 4.09
C THR A 256 23.13 -3.77 3.72
N ASP A 257 24.05 -4.73 3.80
CA ASP A 257 23.74 -6.18 3.63
C ASP A 257 23.31 -6.87 4.92
N ARG A 258 23.48 -6.22 6.07
CA ARG A 258 23.15 -6.80 7.36
C ARG A 258 21.73 -6.42 7.80
N PRO A 259 20.87 -7.37 8.19
CA PRO A 259 19.57 -7.05 8.76
C PRO A 259 19.73 -6.43 10.16
N ALA A 260 19.01 -5.33 10.39
CA ALA A 260 18.92 -4.65 11.67
C ALA A 260 18.06 -5.42 12.69
N PHE A 261 17.04 -6.13 12.20
CA PHE A 261 16.11 -6.94 12.98
C PHE A 261 15.37 -7.92 12.05
N THR A 262 14.58 -8.81 12.63
CA THR A 262 13.71 -9.74 11.90
C THR A 262 12.23 -9.46 12.19
N LEU A 263 11.44 -9.26 11.14
CA LEU A 263 9.97 -9.25 11.18
C LEU A 263 9.43 -10.58 10.70
N MET A 264 8.57 -11.19 11.50
CA MET A 264 7.92 -12.43 11.19
C MET A 264 6.49 -12.22 10.69
N TRP A 265 6.14 -12.85 9.58
CA TRP A 265 4.76 -13.09 9.16
C TRP A 265 4.14 -14.17 10.04
N THR A 266 2.98 -13.88 10.61
CA THR A 266 2.26 -14.77 11.54
C THR A 266 0.76 -14.57 11.40
N MET A 267 -0.03 -15.14 12.31
CA MET A 267 -1.48 -15.01 12.34
C MET A 267 -1.96 -14.40 13.66
N CYS A 268 -3.09 -13.72 13.63
CA CYS A 268 -3.78 -13.26 14.84
C CYS A 268 -4.48 -14.40 15.62
N ALA A 269 -4.47 -15.63 15.10
CA ALA A 269 -5.06 -16.81 15.70
C ALA A 269 -4.24 -18.05 15.34
N ILE A 270 -4.28 -19.08 16.18
CA ILE A 270 -3.61 -20.36 15.91
C ILE A 270 -4.35 -21.05 14.75
N PRO A 271 -3.67 -21.40 13.65
CA PRO A 271 -4.31 -22.12 12.56
C PRO A 271 -4.73 -23.54 13.02
N PRO A 272 -5.95 -24.01 12.70
CA PRO A 272 -6.39 -25.36 13.07
C PRO A 272 -5.52 -26.47 12.47
N THR A 273 -5.03 -26.28 11.25
CA THR A 273 -4.13 -27.21 10.55
C THR A 273 -2.98 -26.48 9.85
N HIS A 274 -1.96 -27.22 9.42
CA HIS A 274 -0.85 -26.67 8.63
C HIS A 274 -1.28 -26.01 7.31
N ALA A 275 -2.38 -26.47 6.72
CA ALA A 275 -2.91 -25.93 5.47
C ALA A 275 -3.66 -24.60 5.67
N ASP A 276 -4.14 -24.34 6.89
CA ASP A 276 -4.92 -23.14 7.24
C ASP A 276 -4.04 -21.93 7.58
N PHE A 277 -2.71 -22.07 7.51
CA PHE A 277 -1.81 -20.94 7.76
C PHE A 277 -1.98 -19.86 6.70
N GLN A 278 -2.52 -18.71 7.12
CA GLN A 278 -2.72 -17.55 6.26
C GLN A 278 -2.12 -16.32 6.95
N PRO A 279 -0.88 -15.91 6.61
CA PRO A 279 -0.22 -14.83 7.29
C PRO A 279 -1.02 -13.53 7.15
N ASN A 280 -1.51 -13.03 8.28
CA ASN A 280 -2.34 -11.82 8.36
C ASN A 280 -1.89 -10.87 9.50
N HIS A 281 -0.79 -11.22 10.16
CA HIS A 281 -0.19 -10.46 11.25
C HIS A 281 1.33 -10.41 11.09
N PHE A 282 1.95 -9.43 11.74
CA PHE A 282 3.41 -9.32 11.83
C PHE A 282 3.82 -9.29 13.29
N ASN A 283 4.98 -9.86 13.61
CA ASN A 283 5.64 -9.70 14.90
C ASN A 283 7.14 -9.43 14.74
N VAL A 284 7.78 -8.95 15.81
CA VAL A 284 9.24 -8.79 15.87
C VAL A 284 9.84 -10.03 16.52
N LEU A 285 10.85 -10.64 15.89
CA LEU A 285 11.63 -11.70 16.51
C LEU A 285 12.83 -11.09 17.25
N ARG A 286 12.89 -11.32 18.55
CA ARG A 286 14.00 -10.93 19.43
C ARG A 286 14.92 -12.11 19.65
N SER A 287 16.23 -11.98 19.45
CA SER A 287 17.17 -13.06 19.76
C SER A 287 17.28 -13.29 21.27
N ASN A 288 17.24 -14.57 21.69
CA ASN A 288 17.44 -15.01 23.07
C ASN A 288 18.91 -14.92 23.51
N SER A 289 19.84 -14.99 22.55
CA SER A 289 21.28 -14.97 22.84
C SER A 289 21.80 -13.54 22.99
N ALA A 290 22.34 -13.21 24.16
CA ALA A 290 23.03 -11.94 24.38
C ALA A 290 24.26 -11.79 23.45
N ALA A 291 24.92 -12.90 23.10
CA ALA A 291 26.08 -12.90 22.19
C ALA A 291 25.70 -12.57 20.74
N ASN A 292 24.50 -12.99 20.29
CA ASN A 292 24.00 -12.61 18.97
C ASN A 292 23.52 -11.15 18.95
N GLN A 293 23.09 -10.62 20.10
CA GLN A 293 22.64 -9.22 20.19
C GLN A 293 23.78 -8.22 20.01
N THR A 294 24.98 -8.49 20.54
CA THR A 294 26.09 -7.54 20.44
C THR A 294 26.49 -7.34 19.00
N ASP A 295 26.62 -8.38 18.18
CA ASP A 295 27.04 -8.18 16.79
C ASP A 295 25.91 -7.56 15.95
N GLU A 296 24.66 -8.04 16.10
CA GLU A 296 23.54 -7.59 15.25
C GLU A 296 23.17 -6.12 15.50
N TRP A 297 23.19 -5.66 16.76
CA TRP A 297 22.73 -4.32 17.12
C TRP A 297 23.85 -3.29 17.28
N SER A 298 25.08 -3.68 17.63
CA SER A 298 26.20 -2.73 17.73
C SER A 298 26.69 -2.24 16.36
N SER A 299 26.38 -2.98 15.30
CA SER A 299 26.72 -2.64 13.92
C SER A 299 25.66 -1.79 13.21
N LEU A 300 24.56 -1.44 13.90
CA LEU A 300 23.69 -0.39 13.40
C LEU A 300 24.53 0.87 13.23
N PRO A 301 24.54 1.48 12.02
CA PRO A 301 25.21 2.75 11.86
C PRO A 301 24.66 3.67 12.95
N SER A 302 25.54 4.22 13.79
CA SER A 302 25.13 5.19 14.80
C SER A 302 24.43 6.31 14.05
N THR A 303 23.10 6.31 14.04
CA THR A 303 22.29 7.37 13.48
C THR A 303 22.34 8.56 14.44
N ALA A 304 23.55 8.97 14.83
CA ALA A 304 23.82 10.14 15.64
C ALA A 304 23.30 11.42 14.94
N GLY A 305 23.03 11.35 13.64
CA GLY A 305 21.92 12.08 13.03
C GLY A 305 20.76 11.13 12.81
N ALA A 306 19.59 11.39 13.43
CA ALA A 306 18.33 10.79 12.99
C ALA A 306 18.28 10.87 11.46
N PRO A 307 17.83 9.82 10.73
CA PRO A 307 17.81 9.84 9.28
C PRO A 307 17.15 11.16 8.87
N LYS A 308 17.97 12.09 8.35
CA LYS A 308 17.45 13.31 7.75
C LYS A 308 16.60 12.74 6.64
N LEU A 309 15.28 12.87 6.76
CA LEU A 309 14.36 12.54 5.68
C LEU A 309 15.03 13.07 4.42
N PRO A 310 15.39 12.23 3.45
CA PRO A 310 16.24 12.64 2.35
C PRO A 310 15.61 13.91 1.79
N LEU A 311 16.28 15.04 1.99
CA LEU A 311 15.91 16.28 1.33
C LEU A 311 16.01 15.88 -0.13
N GLY A 312 14.88 15.76 -0.81
CA GLY A 312 14.84 15.39 -2.21
C GLY A 312 15.87 16.27 -2.90
N SER A 313 16.99 15.67 -3.30
CA SER A 313 17.87 16.37 -4.22
C SER A 313 17.00 16.65 -5.43
N PRO A 314 16.91 17.90 -5.91
CA PRO A 314 16.06 18.21 -7.04
C PRO A 314 16.40 17.21 -8.15
N MET A 315 15.38 16.45 -8.56
CA MET A 315 15.51 15.53 -9.68
C MET A 315 16.15 16.30 -10.84
N PRO A 316 17.24 15.82 -11.45
CA PRO A 316 17.71 16.43 -12.69
C PRO A 316 16.54 16.37 -13.68
N PRO A 317 16.27 17.46 -14.43
CA PRO A 317 15.22 17.44 -15.44
C PRO A 317 15.51 16.31 -16.42
N PRO A 318 14.48 15.64 -16.97
CA PRO A 318 14.68 14.61 -17.98
C PRO A 318 15.49 15.21 -19.12
N SER A 319 16.66 14.65 -19.38
CA SER A 319 17.51 15.02 -20.50
C SER A 319 16.66 14.99 -21.77
N SER A 320 16.43 16.16 -22.36
CA SER A 320 15.76 16.31 -23.63
C SER A 320 16.53 15.54 -24.69
N ALA A 321 15.93 14.46 -25.20
CA ALA A 321 16.37 13.82 -26.42
C ALA A 321 16.17 14.82 -27.56
N ALA A 322 17.27 15.38 -28.06
CA ALA A 322 17.30 16.20 -29.24
C ALA A 322 17.06 15.34 -30.49
N HIS A 323 16.16 15.85 -31.35
CA HIS A 323 16.13 15.71 -32.81
C HIS A 323 16.38 14.32 -33.42
N GLN A 324 15.28 13.70 -33.88
CA GLN A 324 15.22 13.14 -35.24
C GLN A 324 14.00 13.73 -35.96
N THR A 325 14.30 14.46 -37.02
CA THR A 325 13.37 14.93 -38.04
C THR A 325 13.20 13.83 -39.07
N ASP A 326 11.95 13.50 -39.42
CA ASP A 326 11.50 12.96 -40.72
C ASP A 326 9.97 13.19 -40.72
N GLU A 327 9.44 14.22 -41.38
CA GLU A 327 9.22 14.36 -42.83
C GLU A 327 8.41 13.21 -43.44
N TRP A 328 7.08 13.24 -43.23
CA TRP A 328 6.14 12.68 -44.19
C TRP A 328 4.90 13.56 -44.40
N SER A 329 4.86 14.05 -45.63
CA SER A 329 3.89 14.79 -46.42
C SER A 329 2.41 14.42 -46.26
N SER A 330 1.62 15.46 -45.94
CA SER A 330 0.40 15.94 -46.64
C SER A 330 -0.71 14.96 -47.07
N LEU A 331 -1.92 15.16 -46.53
CA LEU A 331 -3.23 15.03 -47.20
C LEU A 331 -4.30 15.91 -46.50
N PRO A 332 -5.46 16.20 -47.12
CA PRO A 332 -6.04 17.55 -47.16
C PRO A 332 -7.09 17.87 -46.08
N VAL A 333 -7.22 19.18 -45.87
CA VAL A 333 -8.22 19.88 -45.05
C VAL A 333 -9.65 19.50 -45.45
N SER A 334 -10.44 19.07 -44.45
CA SER A 334 -11.90 19.00 -44.55
C SER A 334 -12.53 19.94 -43.50
N SER A 335 -13.56 20.64 -43.96
CA SER A 335 -14.34 21.73 -43.34
C SER A 335 -14.88 21.46 -41.92
N PRO A 336 -15.21 22.53 -41.16
CA PRO A 336 -15.51 22.43 -39.73
C PRO A 336 -16.90 21.84 -39.44
N MET A 337 -16.95 20.89 -38.51
CA MET A 337 -18.20 20.41 -37.89
C MET A 337 -18.70 21.41 -36.83
N PRO A 338 -20.03 21.53 -36.63
CA PRO A 338 -20.61 22.35 -35.58
C PRO A 338 -20.37 21.72 -34.19
N PRO A 339 -20.42 22.52 -33.10
CA PRO A 339 -20.11 22.06 -31.77
C PRO A 339 -21.14 21.02 -31.27
N PRO A 340 -20.72 20.00 -30.50
CA PRO A 340 -21.63 19.03 -29.94
C PRO A 340 -22.46 19.65 -28.83
N SER A 341 -23.78 19.47 -28.93
CA SER A 341 -24.75 19.81 -27.88
C SER A 341 -24.42 19.05 -26.59
N THR A 342 -24.15 19.79 -25.53
CA THR A 342 -23.95 19.27 -24.18
C THR A 342 -25.28 18.76 -23.64
N THR A 343 -25.56 17.47 -23.81
CA THR A 343 -26.63 16.78 -23.08
C THR A 343 -26.01 16.02 -21.92
N THR A 344 -26.10 16.59 -20.73
CA THR A 344 -25.77 15.94 -19.46
C THR A 344 -26.64 14.67 -19.31
N PRO A 345 -26.08 13.46 -19.17
CA PRO A 345 -26.89 12.29 -18.87
C PRO A 345 -27.34 12.38 -17.41
N GLN A 346 -28.60 12.74 -17.19
CA GLN A 346 -29.29 12.39 -15.95
C GLN A 346 -29.30 10.86 -15.86
N GLN A 347 -28.45 10.29 -15.00
CA GLN A 347 -28.57 8.89 -14.58
C GLN A 347 -29.89 8.74 -13.81
N SER A 348 -30.95 8.43 -14.54
CA SER A 348 -32.15 7.84 -13.96
C SER A 348 -31.74 6.51 -13.32
N LYS A 349 -32.01 6.35 -12.03
CA LYS A 349 -31.92 5.05 -11.34
C LYS A 349 -32.92 4.11 -12.00
N THR A 350 -32.49 3.43 -13.06
CA THR A 350 -33.16 2.23 -13.55
C THR A 350 -33.09 1.20 -12.43
N PRO A 351 -34.20 0.54 -12.06
CA PRO A 351 -34.17 -0.54 -11.09
C PRO A 351 -33.16 -1.57 -11.57
N SER A 352 -32.16 -1.86 -10.74
CA SER A 352 -31.09 -2.77 -11.12
C SER A 352 -31.69 -4.15 -11.40
N VAL A 353 -31.69 -4.55 -12.66
CA VAL A 353 -32.26 -5.83 -13.07
C VAL A 353 -31.35 -6.94 -12.54
N ARG A 354 -31.89 -7.84 -11.71
CA ARG A 354 -31.19 -9.04 -11.23
C ARG A 354 -30.81 -9.90 -12.45
N ALA A 355 -29.60 -10.45 -12.46
CA ALA A 355 -29.14 -11.31 -13.54
C ALA A 355 -30.05 -12.54 -13.69
N ILE A 356 -30.46 -12.83 -14.92
CA ILE A 356 -31.38 -13.93 -15.23
C ILE A 356 -30.61 -15.26 -15.27
N GLY A 357 -31.23 -16.33 -14.74
CA GLY A 357 -30.67 -17.69 -14.78
C GLY A 357 -29.71 -18.04 -13.63
N GLY A 358 -29.63 -17.20 -12.60
CA GLY A 358 -28.86 -17.50 -11.38
C GLY A 358 -29.63 -18.45 -10.48
N LYS A 359 -28.93 -19.43 -9.90
CA LYS A 359 -29.46 -20.28 -8.84
C LYS A 359 -29.15 -19.66 -7.49
N ASP A 360 -30.11 -19.65 -6.57
CA ASP A 360 -29.89 -19.11 -5.22
C ASP A 360 -28.86 -19.96 -4.46
N LEU A 361 -27.99 -19.32 -3.68
CA LEU A 361 -27.06 -20.02 -2.80
C LEU A 361 -27.84 -20.78 -1.70
N PRO A 362 -27.44 -22.02 -1.34
CA PRO A 362 -28.15 -22.83 -0.36
C PRO A 362 -27.94 -22.28 1.06
N GLY A 363 -28.85 -21.42 1.51
CA GLY A 363 -29.01 -21.03 2.90
C GLY A 363 -28.92 -19.52 3.17
N PRO A 364 -29.65 -19.01 4.18
CA PRO A 364 -29.76 -17.57 4.45
C PRO A 364 -28.48 -16.90 5.01
N GLN A 365 -27.39 -17.65 5.21
CA GLN A 365 -26.14 -17.18 5.82
C GLN A 365 -24.88 -17.64 5.06
N ARG A 366 -25.03 -18.21 3.87
CA ARG A 366 -23.88 -18.72 3.11
C ARG A 366 -23.55 -17.79 1.97
N ASP A 367 -22.35 -17.20 2.05
CA ASP A 367 -21.79 -16.37 0.99
C ASP A 367 -21.22 -17.21 -0.17
N PHE A 368 -21.04 -18.53 0.02
CA PHE A 368 -20.40 -19.44 -0.93
C PHE A 368 -21.03 -20.85 -0.93
N LEU A 369 -20.86 -21.58 -2.04
CA LEU A 369 -21.16 -23.02 -2.11
C LEU A 369 -20.14 -23.82 -1.29
N ASP A 370 -20.59 -24.81 -0.53
CA ASP A 370 -19.67 -25.80 0.03
C ASP A 370 -19.11 -26.73 -1.06
N VAL A 371 -17.98 -27.36 -0.77
CA VAL A 371 -17.23 -28.18 -1.74
C VAL A 371 -18.08 -29.33 -2.29
N ASP A 372 -18.88 -29.99 -1.45
CA ASP A 372 -19.71 -31.11 -1.86
C ASP A 372 -20.81 -30.66 -2.82
N THR A 373 -21.48 -29.55 -2.51
CA THR A 373 -22.50 -28.94 -3.35
C THR A 373 -21.90 -28.44 -4.66
N LEU A 374 -20.72 -27.80 -4.63
CA LEU A 374 -20.01 -27.35 -5.82
C LEU A 374 -19.68 -28.52 -6.75
N VAL A 375 -19.10 -29.60 -6.22
CA VAL A 375 -18.77 -30.81 -7.00
C VAL A 375 -20.04 -31.47 -7.54
N HIS A 376 -21.11 -31.50 -6.75
CA HIS A 376 -22.40 -32.01 -7.20
C HIS A 376 -22.95 -31.21 -8.37
N GLU A 377 -23.02 -29.88 -8.27
CA GLU A 377 -23.50 -28.99 -9.33
C GLU A 377 -22.64 -29.10 -10.60
N LEU A 378 -21.31 -29.14 -10.47
CA LEU A 378 -20.40 -29.28 -11.61
C LEU A 378 -20.49 -30.67 -12.27
N ARG A 379 -20.85 -31.72 -11.54
CA ARG A 379 -21.06 -33.07 -12.11
C ARG A 379 -22.44 -33.23 -12.73
N ALA A 380 -23.45 -32.60 -12.15
CA ALA A 380 -24.82 -32.64 -12.65
C ALA A 380 -24.94 -31.86 -13.97
N CYS A 381 -24.20 -30.75 -14.12
CA CYS A 381 -23.99 -29.95 -15.33
C CYS A 381 -25.05 -30.06 -16.44
N ASN A 382 -26.31 -29.76 -16.13
CA ASN A 382 -27.37 -29.99 -17.10
C ASN A 382 -27.48 -28.89 -18.17
N GLU A 383 -26.94 -27.69 -17.94
CA GLU A 383 -27.03 -26.55 -18.87
C GLU A 383 -26.09 -25.41 -18.43
N PRO A 384 -24.78 -25.45 -18.73
CA PRO A 384 -23.90 -24.31 -18.49
C PRO A 384 -24.26 -23.15 -19.43
N GLN A 385 -24.24 -21.91 -18.93
CA GLN A 385 -24.45 -20.74 -19.76
C GLN A 385 -23.21 -20.48 -20.64
N GLU A 386 -23.42 -20.06 -21.89
CA GLU A 386 -22.30 -19.73 -22.80
C GLU A 386 -21.54 -18.48 -22.34
N HIS A 387 -22.24 -17.55 -21.67
CA HIS A 387 -21.68 -16.26 -21.26
C HIS A 387 -22.12 -15.90 -19.84
N ILE A 388 -21.33 -15.04 -19.17
CA ILE A 388 -21.69 -14.47 -17.88
C ILE A 388 -22.91 -13.55 -18.08
N PRO A 389 -24.02 -13.76 -17.39
CA PRO A 389 -25.23 -12.99 -17.61
C PRO A 389 -25.09 -11.56 -17.10
N ARG A 390 -25.74 -10.64 -17.80
CA ARG A 390 -25.77 -9.22 -17.44
C ARG A 390 -26.68 -8.95 -16.23
N GLY A 391 -26.36 -7.93 -15.45
CA GLY A 391 -27.14 -7.50 -14.28
C GLY A 391 -26.56 -7.87 -12.92
N VAL A 392 -27.32 -7.58 -11.86
CA VAL A 392 -26.89 -7.75 -10.46
C VAL A 392 -26.92 -9.22 -10.03
N LYS A 393 -25.80 -9.69 -9.46
CA LYS A 393 -25.54 -11.09 -9.11
C LYS A 393 -25.46 -11.29 -7.59
N GLU A 394 -26.44 -10.79 -6.86
CA GLU A 394 -26.48 -10.91 -5.39
C GLU A 394 -27.04 -12.27 -4.95
N ASN A 395 -26.27 -12.97 -4.10
CA ASN A 395 -26.65 -14.24 -3.45
C ASN A 395 -27.07 -15.36 -4.41
N VAL A 396 -26.47 -15.37 -5.61
CA VAL A 396 -26.70 -16.38 -6.65
C VAL A 396 -25.39 -16.93 -7.18
N TYR A 397 -25.44 -18.14 -7.73
CA TYR A 397 -24.35 -18.72 -8.50
C TYR A 397 -24.80 -19.08 -9.93
N PHE A 398 -23.82 -19.18 -10.82
CA PHE A 398 -24.01 -19.51 -12.23
C PHE A 398 -23.00 -20.59 -12.63
N LEU A 399 -23.42 -21.49 -13.52
CA LEU A 399 -22.52 -22.41 -14.22
C LEU A 399 -22.27 -21.82 -15.60
N VAL A 400 -21.01 -21.59 -15.96
CA VAL A 400 -20.62 -20.96 -17.23
C VAL A 400 -19.65 -21.88 -17.97
N ASN A 401 -19.87 -22.08 -19.26
CA ASN A 401 -18.96 -22.80 -20.12
C ASN A 401 -17.70 -21.95 -20.36
N ASN A 402 -16.53 -22.47 -19.99
CA ASN A 402 -15.26 -21.77 -20.11
C ASN A 402 -14.39 -22.30 -21.27
N SER A 403 -14.93 -23.13 -22.17
CA SER A 403 -14.18 -23.75 -23.27
C SER A 403 -13.49 -22.72 -24.18
N GLU A 404 -14.15 -21.59 -24.47
CA GLU A 404 -13.54 -20.54 -25.30
C GLU A 404 -12.26 -19.97 -24.66
N ASN A 405 -12.23 -19.84 -23.34
CA ASN A 405 -11.03 -19.36 -22.64
C ASN A 405 -9.93 -20.43 -22.61
N GLU A 406 -10.28 -21.70 -22.54
CA GLU A 406 -9.32 -22.80 -22.69
C GLU A 406 -8.68 -22.79 -24.09
N ASP A 407 -9.49 -22.65 -25.15
CA ASP A 407 -8.99 -22.51 -26.53
C ASP A 407 -8.08 -21.29 -26.69
N ARG A 408 -8.43 -20.17 -26.05
CA ARG A 408 -7.58 -18.97 -26.02
C ARG A 408 -6.26 -19.23 -25.33
N HIS A 409 -6.25 -19.94 -24.20
CA HIS A 409 -5.01 -20.31 -23.52
C HIS A 409 -4.13 -21.22 -24.38
N LEU A 410 -4.73 -22.20 -25.06
CA LEU A 410 -4.02 -23.05 -26.03
C LEU A 410 -3.41 -22.23 -27.19
N ALA A 411 -4.09 -21.14 -27.58
CA ALA A 411 -3.60 -20.18 -28.56
C ALA A 411 -2.67 -19.09 -28.01
N GLY A 412 -2.24 -19.17 -26.73
CA GLY A 412 -1.37 -18.17 -26.09
C GLY A 412 -2.03 -16.80 -25.83
N LYS A 413 -3.36 -16.73 -25.89
CA LYS A 413 -4.16 -15.53 -25.63
C LYS A 413 -4.60 -15.48 -24.17
N ARG A 414 -4.88 -14.28 -23.67
CA ARG A 414 -5.45 -14.06 -22.33
C ARG A 414 -6.93 -14.42 -22.31
N SER A 415 -7.41 -14.94 -21.17
CA SER A 415 -8.83 -15.16 -20.93
C SER A 415 -9.62 -13.86 -21.06
N GLU A 416 -10.86 -13.98 -21.50
CA GLU A 416 -11.79 -12.86 -21.70
C GLU A 416 -13.11 -13.21 -21.02
N TYR A 417 -13.50 -12.37 -20.07
CA TYR A 417 -14.75 -12.48 -19.33
C TYR A 417 -15.57 -11.23 -19.60
N TRP A 418 -16.64 -11.38 -20.39
CA TRP A 418 -17.58 -10.31 -20.69
C TRP A 418 -18.53 -10.12 -19.50
N ASP A 419 -18.08 -9.39 -18.48
CA ASP A 419 -18.90 -9.04 -17.32
C ASP A 419 -19.20 -7.54 -17.28
N ASP A 420 -20.47 -7.20 -17.20
CA ASP A 420 -20.99 -5.83 -17.19
C ASP A 420 -20.95 -5.19 -15.79
N CYS A 421 -20.88 -6.00 -14.72
CA CYS A 421 -20.81 -5.49 -13.35
C CYS A 421 -19.38 -5.41 -12.78
N GLY A 422 -18.36 -5.78 -13.56
CA GLY A 422 -16.95 -5.69 -13.18
C GLY A 422 -16.52 -6.64 -12.06
N ALA A 423 -17.41 -7.54 -11.62
CA ALA A 423 -17.16 -8.59 -10.63
C ALA A 423 -16.13 -9.62 -11.15
N TRP A 424 -16.07 -9.81 -12.46
CA TRP A 424 -15.11 -10.71 -13.14
C TRP A 424 -14.00 -9.96 -13.88
N SER A 425 -14.01 -8.63 -13.83
CA SER A 425 -12.87 -7.84 -14.29
C SER A 425 -11.71 -8.01 -13.30
N SER A 426 -10.48 -8.11 -13.80
CA SER A 426 -9.23 -8.26 -13.01
C SER A 426 -8.96 -7.13 -11.99
N ARG A 427 -9.91 -6.21 -11.79
CA ARG A 427 -9.81 -5.02 -10.96
C ARG A 427 -10.72 -5.03 -9.72
N SER A 428 -11.59 -6.04 -9.52
CA SER A 428 -12.38 -6.17 -8.29
C SER A 428 -12.16 -7.54 -7.61
N SER A 429 -12.34 -7.55 -6.30
CA SER A 429 -11.90 -8.58 -5.37
C SER A 429 -12.61 -9.93 -5.51
N GLY A 430 -11.82 -11.01 -5.57
CA GLY A 430 -12.20 -12.30 -4.97
C GLY A 430 -12.97 -13.30 -5.84
N VAL A 431 -12.80 -13.32 -7.16
CA VAL A 431 -13.30 -14.44 -7.97
C VAL A 431 -12.48 -15.70 -7.63
N ILE A 432 -13.14 -16.70 -7.06
CA ILE A 432 -12.60 -18.06 -6.91
C ILE A 432 -13.18 -18.90 -8.04
N ALA A 433 -12.36 -19.24 -9.02
CA ALA A 433 -12.75 -20.16 -10.10
C ALA A 433 -12.27 -21.58 -9.75
N HIS A 434 -13.16 -22.56 -9.92
CA HIS A 434 -12.86 -23.98 -9.78
C HIS A 434 -13.06 -24.66 -11.14
N PHE A 435 -12.08 -25.46 -11.55
CA PHE A 435 -12.12 -26.20 -12.81
C PHE A 435 -12.16 -27.70 -12.53
N LEU A 436 -13.06 -28.42 -13.20
CA LEU A 436 -13.03 -29.88 -13.27
C LEU A 436 -12.60 -30.28 -14.69
N SER A 437 -11.37 -30.76 -14.84
CA SER A 437 -10.96 -31.44 -16.07
C SER A 437 -11.46 -32.87 -16.02
N GLN A 438 -12.25 -33.31 -17.00
CA GLN A 438 -12.46 -34.74 -17.19
C GLN A 438 -11.13 -35.39 -17.61
N PRO A 439 -10.79 -36.58 -17.09
CA PRO A 439 -9.65 -37.31 -17.61
C PRO A 439 -9.88 -37.56 -19.10
N VAL A 440 -8.92 -37.14 -19.93
CA VAL A 440 -8.92 -37.49 -21.35
C VAL A 440 -8.75 -39.00 -21.40
N ASP A 441 -9.78 -39.72 -21.87
CA ASP A 441 -9.63 -41.13 -22.18
C ASP A 441 -8.53 -41.26 -23.24
N THR A 442 -7.36 -41.70 -22.82
CA THR A 442 -6.26 -42.07 -23.71
C THR A 442 -6.58 -43.43 -24.31
N SER A 443 -7.49 -43.46 -25.30
CA SER A 443 -7.71 -44.61 -26.19
C SER A 443 -6.79 -44.58 -27.39
#